data_AF-A0A2A9P1W3-F1
#
_entry.id   AF-A0A2A9P1W3-F1
#
_cell.length_a   1.000
_cell.length_b   1.000
_cell.length_c   1.000
_cell.angle_alpha   90.00
_cell.angle_beta   90.00
_cell.angle_gamma   90.00
#
_symmetry.space_group_name_H-M   'P 1'
#
loop_
_entity.id
_entity.type
_entity.pdbx_description
1 polymer ?
#
loop_
_entity_poly.entity_id
_entity_poly.type
_entity_poly.pdbx_seq_one_letter_code
_entity_poly.pdbx_strand_id
1 'polypeptide(L)'
;MEYTGKRNDVVDFGGEVDYTGYTWFADPPPKPPPSSPQPPPQAYVPPPGVVEQNYMFEFALQAAPNVLYGRYKQYGQLGVLAWCSEFAELIDNLKDLGVHGHMFVTTRTQALKTCEEILKLPLEEIKMQIIVMYLSSQVARLRRFLDGDRTWTDYPETKFPIDPRAY
;
A
#
# COMPACT_ATOMS: atom_id res chain seq x y z
N MET A 1 44.28 -25.40 -18.77
CA MET A 1 44.97 -26.45 -17.98
C MET A 1 46.13 -25.77 -17.27
N GLU A 2 45.92 -25.43 -15.99
CA GLU A 2 46.56 -26.08 -14.82
C GLU A 2 47.83 -25.32 -14.40
N TYR A 3 47.74 -24.43 -13.42
CA TYR A 3 47.69 -24.61 -11.96
C TYR A 3 49.08 -24.80 -11.31
N THR A 4 49.38 -23.83 -10.44
CA THR A 4 50.14 -23.91 -9.18
C THR A 4 51.65 -24.14 -9.23
N GLY A 5 52.38 -23.02 -9.23
CA GLY A 5 53.70 -22.91 -8.61
C GLY A 5 53.57 -22.85 -7.08
N LYS A 6 54.37 -23.68 -6.40
CA LYS A 6 54.54 -23.78 -4.95
C LYS A 6 55.02 -22.45 -4.35
N ARG A 7 54.38 -22.01 -3.27
CA ARG A 7 55.02 -21.18 -2.23
C ARG A 7 54.87 -21.90 -0.89
N ASN A 8 56.03 -22.14 -0.27
CA ASN A 8 56.21 -22.66 1.08
C ASN A 8 55.72 -21.64 2.10
N ASP A 9 54.54 -21.84 2.68
CA ASP A 9 54.18 -21.26 3.98
C ASP A 9 53.28 -22.26 4.69
N VAL A 10 53.89 -23.34 5.16
CA VAL A 10 53.25 -24.21 6.16
C VAL A 10 54.03 -23.97 7.44
N VAL A 11 53.46 -23.13 8.30
CA VAL A 11 53.93 -22.99 9.68
C VAL A 11 53.56 -24.30 10.36
N ASP A 12 54.56 -25.15 10.58
CA ASP A 12 54.47 -26.37 11.36
C ASP A 12 54.16 -25.98 12.82
N PHE A 13 52.87 -25.90 13.16
CA PHE A 13 52.41 -25.78 14.54
C PHE A 13 52.57 -27.15 15.21
N GLY A 14 53.82 -27.49 15.52
CA GLY A 14 54.18 -28.61 16.36
C GLY A 14 53.65 -28.39 17.79
N GLY A 15 52.72 -29.24 18.19
CA GLY A 15 52.23 -29.36 19.57
C GLY A 15 50.70 -29.44 19.61
N GLU A 16 50.16 -30.55 20.12
CA GLU A 16 48.74 -30.62 20.50
C GLU A 16 48.47 -29.50 21.50
N VAL A 17 47.72 -28.48 21.07
CA VAL A 17 47.33 -27.38 21.94
C VAL A 17 46.34 -27.95 22.94
N ASP A 18 46.76 -28.04 24.21
CA ASP A 18 45.92 -28.55 25.27
C ASP A 18 44.79 -27.56 25.57
N TYR A 19 43.58 -27.95 25.19
CA TYR A 19 42.36 -27.18 25.42
C TYR A 19 41.65 -27.57 26.73
N THR A 20 42.25 -28.43 27.57
CA THR A 20 41.66 -28.80 28.86
C THR A 20 41.68 -27.61 29.83
N GLY A 21 40.59 -26.85 29.82
CA GLY A 21 40.40 -25.66 30.67
C GLY A 21 39.76 -24.47 29.94
N TYR A 22 39.68 -24.49 28.61
CA TYR A 22 39.00 -23.44 27.85
C TYR A 22 37.53 -23.77 27.64
N THR A 23 36.65 -23.21 28.48
CA THR A 23 35.21 -23.26 28.31
C THR A 23 34.68 -21.91 27.80
N TRP A 24 34.71 -21.73 26.48
CA TRP A 24 34.04 -20.57 25.86
C TRP A 24 32.53 -20.70 26.07
N PHE A 25 31.88 -19.61 26.53
CA PHE A 25 30.43 -19.49 26.74
C PHE A 25 29.81 -20.32 27.89
N ALA A 26 30.59 -20.72 28.91
CA ALA A 26 30.06 -21.49 30.05
C ALA A 26 29.04 -20.73 30.90
N ASP A 27 29.23 -19.43 31.11
CA ASP A 27 28.33 -18.63 31.93
C ASP A 27 27.44 -17.73 31.06
N PRO A 28 26.10 -17.87 31.16
CA PRO A 28 25.20 -16.91 30.52
C PRO A 28 25.45 -15.52 31.15
N PRO A 29 25.45 -14.45 30.33
CA PRO A 29 25.66 -13.10 30.85
C PRO A 29 24.66 -12.81 32.00
N PRO A 30 25.08 -12.09 33.05
CA PRO A 30 24.21 -11.74 34.15
C PRO A 30 22.94 -11.10 33.60
N LYS A 31 21.77 -11.62 33.99
CA LYS A 31 20.50 -11.00 33.60
C LYS A 31 20.52 -9.55 34.09
N PRO A 32 20.33 -8.55 33.21
CA PRO A 32 20.22 -7.17 33.66
C PRO A 32 19.11 -7.09 34.72
N PRO A 33 19.26 -6.22 35.72
CA PRO A 33 18.20 -6.00 36.70
C PRO A 33 16.90 -5.68 35.95
N PRO A 34 15.72 -6.11 36.46
CA PRO A 34 14.46 -5.81 35.83
C PRO A 34 14.37 -4.29 35.63
N SER A 35 14.30 -3.87 34.37
CA SER A 35 14.11 -2.46 34.02
C SER A 35 12.89 -1.96 34.78
N SER A 36 13.03 -0.84 35.49
CA SER A 36 11.93 -0.15 36.14
C SER A 36 10.74 -0.04 35.18
N PRO A 37 9.49 -0.26 35.64
CA PRO A 37 8.33 -0.20 34.77
C PRO A 37 8.33 1.14 34.03
N GLN A 38 8.44 1.09 32.70
CA GLN A 38 8.35 2.29 31.88
C GLN A 38 6.97 2.93 32.14
N PRO A 39 6.90 4.27 32.27
CA PRO A 39 5.61 4.94 32.32
C PRO A 39 4.79 4.53 31.09
N PRO A 40 3.47 4.34 31.23
CA PRO A 40 2.62 3.95 30.11
C PRO A 40 2.82 4.94 28.95
N PRO A 41 2.90 4.46 27.71
CA PRO A 41 3.08 5.34 26.56
C PRO A 41 1.97 6.38 26.56
N GLN A 42 2.35 7.66 26.45
CA GLN A 42 1.39 8.76 26.38
C GLN A 42 0.51 8.57 25.13
N ALA A 43 -0.80 8.69 25.30
CA ALA A 43 -1.73 8.62 24.18
C ALA A 43 -1.43 9.76 23.19
N TYR A 44 -1.14 9.41 21.94
CA TYR A 44 -0.90 10.39 20.89
C TYR A 44 -2.18 11.18 20.61
N VAL A 45 -2.10 12.51 20.76
CA VAL A 45 -3.19 13.44 20.43
C VAL A 45 -2.85 14.11 19.10
N PRO A 46 -3.54 13.81 17.99
CA PRO A 46 -3.25 14.42 16.71
C PRO A 46 -3.54 15.94 16.73
N PRO A 47 -2.78 16.75 15.98
CA PRO A 47 -3.07 18.18 15.84
C PRO A 47 -4.48 18.43 15.26
N PRO A 48 -5.17 19.52 15.63
CA PRO A 48 -6.51 19.83 15.13
C PRO A 48 -6.62 19.87 13.60
N GLY A 49 -5.61 20.38 12.90
CA GLY A 49 -5.60 20.41 11.43
C GLY A 49 -5.58 19.02 10.79
N VAL A 50 -4.91 18.04 11.42
CA VAL A 50 -4.92 16.65 10.95
C VAL A 50 -6.30 16.03 11.12
N VAL A 51 -6.95 16.31 12.25
CA VAL A 51 -8.31 15.85 12.52
C VAL A 51 -9.29 16.39 11.48
N GLU A 52 -9.27 17.70 11.23
CA GLU A 52 -10.11 18.35 10.23
C GLU A 52 -9.85 17.80 8.83
N GLN A 53 -8.59 17.61 8.44
CA GLN A 53 -8.23 17.08 7.14
C GLN A 53 -8.77 15.66 6.91
N ASN A 54 -8.70 14.78 7.92
CA ASN A 54 -9.28 13.44 7.84
C ASN A 54 -10.81 13.50 7.67
N TYR A 55 -11.50 14.39 8.39
CA TYR A 55 -12.94 14.57 8.22
C TYR A 55 -13.31 15.06 6.82
N MET A 56 -12.54 15.99 6.25
CA MET A 56 -12.74 16.47 4.88
C MET A 56 -12.56 15.35 3.86
N PHE A 57 -11.56 14.48 4.03
CA PHE A 57 -11.39 13.32 3.18
C PHE A 57 -12.54 12.31 3.34
N GLU A 58 -12.98 12.02 4.56
CA GLU A 58 -14.11 11.13 4.80
C GLU A 58 -15.38 11.63 4.12
N PHE A 59 -15.67 12.93 4.23
CA PHE A 59 -16.80 13.55 3.54
C PHE A 59 -16.68 13.43 2.02
N ALA A 60 -15.52 13.77 1.45
CA ALA A 60 -15.28 13.67 0.02
C ALA A 60 -15.41 12.22 -0.50
N LEU A 61 -14.88 11.25 0.25
CA LEU A 61 -14.95 9.82 -0.07
C LEU A 61 -16.37 9.28 0.00
N GLN A 62 -17.19 9.74 0.94
CA GLN A 62 -18.61 9.35 1.04
C GLN A 62 -19.44 9.92 -0.11
N ALA A 63 -19.13 11.15 -0.55
CA ALA A 63 -19.82 11.78 -1.66
C ALA A 63 -19.39 11.23 -3.03
N ALA A 64 -18.15 10.75 -3.15
CA ALA A 64 -17.51 10.36 -4.40
C ALA A 64 -18.35 9.43 -5.31
N PRO A 65 -18.94 8.31 -4.83
CA PRO A 65 -19.73 7.42 -5.69
C PRO A 65 -20.98 8.11 -6.26
N ASN A 66 -21.66 8.92 -5.45
CA ASN A 66 -22.85 9.66 -5.87
C ASN A 66 -22.51 10.75 -6.88
N VAL A 67 -21.39 11.45 -6.67
CA VAL A 67 -20.89 12.46 -7.61
C VAL A 67 -20.52 11.81 -8.95
N LEU A 68 -19.77 10.70 -8.93
CA LEU A 68 -19.44 9.93 -10.12
C LEU A 68 -20.70 9.54 -10.89
N TYR A 69 -21.68 8.93 -10.20
CA TYR A 69 -22.91 8.49 -10.83
C TYR A 69 -23.76 9.66 -11.37
N GLY A 70 -23.78 10.79 -10.66
CA GLY A 70 -24.40 12.03 -11.13
C GLY A 70 -23.74 12.57 -12.40
N ARG A 71 -22.41 12.62 -12.45
CA ARG A 71 -21.64 13.03 -13.64
C ARG A 71 -21.87 12.08 -14.82
N TYR A 72 -21.95 10.78 -14.56
CA TYR A 72 -22.30 9.78 -15.55
C TYR A 72 -23.69 10.01 -16.12
N LYS A 73 -24.70 10.27 -15.28
CA LYS A 73 -26.06 10.58 -15.76
C LYS A 73 -26.14 11.87 -16.59
N GLN A 74 -25.35 12.88 -16.25
CA GLN A 74 -25.39 14.19 -16.90
C GLN A 74 -24.60 14.24 -18.22
N TYR A 75 -23.42 13.62 -18.24
CA TYR A 75 -22.44 13.77 -19.34
C TYR A 75 -22.00 12.42 -19.93
N GLY A 76 -22.63 11.32 -19.52
CA GLY A 76 -22.29 9.97 -19.95
C GLY A 76 -20.84 9.60 -19.61
N GLN A 77 -20.20 8.90 -20.54
CA GLN A 77 -18.81 8.44 -20.40
C GLN A 77 -17.79 9.58 -20.26
N LEU A 78 -18.04 10.76 -20.84
CA LEU A 78 -17.13 11.92 -20.68
C LEU A 78 -17.16 12.48 -19.25
N GLY A 79 -18.33 12.41 -18.59
CA GLY A 79 -18.45 12.77 -17.17
C GLY A 79 -17.62 11.88 -16.28
N VAL A 80 -17.58 10.57 -16.58
CA VAL A 80 -16.74 9.60 -15.86
C VAL A 80 -15.27 9.90 -16.08
N LEU A 81 -14.85 10.21 -17.31
CA LEU A 81 -13.46 10.56 -17.62
C LEU A 81 -12.99 11.82 -16.87
N ALA A 82 -13.80 12.87 -16.88
CA ALA A 82 -13.50 14.11 -16.15
C ALA A 82 -13.38 13.84 -14.64
N TRP A 83 -14.36 13.12 -14.07
CA TRP A 83 -14.37 12.74 -12.67
C TRP A 83 -13.15 11.91 -12.27
N CYS A 84 -12.67 11.01 -13.13
CA CYS A 84 -11.45 10.24 -12.85
C CYS A 84 -10.21 11.13 -12.64
N SER A 85 -10.16 12.32 -13.25
CA SER A 85 -9.06 13.27 -13.07
C SER A 85 -9.14 13.93 -11.70
N GLU A 86 -10.34 14.39 -11.30
CA GLU A 86 -10.59 14.92 -9.95
C GLU A 86 -10.31 13.86 -8.86
N PHE A 87 -10.71 12.61 -9.12
CA PHE A 87 -10.46 11.50 -8.20
C PHE A 87 -8.97 11.14 -8.11
N ALA A 88 -8.20 11.28 -9.19
CA ALA A 88 -6.76 11.06 -9.17
C ALA A 88 -6.04 12.05 -8.25
N GLU A 89 -6.46 13.32 -8.24
CA GLU A 89 -5.96 14.35 -7.32
C GLU A 89 -6.34 14.05 -5.86
N LEU A 90 -7.59 13.62 -5.62
CA LEU A 90 -8.02 13.17 -4.30
C LEU A 90 -7.14 12.03 -3.78
N ILE A 91 -6.80 11.05 -4.64
CA ILE A 91 -5.90 9.95 -4.32
C ILE A 91 -4.51 10.47 -3.94
N ASP A 92 -3.93 11.39 -4.70
CA ASP A 92 -2.60 11.91 -4.39
C ASP A 92 -2.57 12.62 -3.04
N ASN A 93 -3.58 13.44 -2.74
CA ASN A 93 -3.68 14.11 -1.43
C ASN A 93 -3.90 13.11 -0.28
N LEU A 94 -4.68 12.05 -0.49
CA LEU A 94 -4.84 10.94 0.47
C LEU A 94 -3.52 10.20 0.71
N LYS A 95 -2.75 9.98 -0.35
CA LYS A 95 -1.44 9.32 -0.26
C LYS A 95 -0.46 10.16 0.52
N ASP A 96 -0.42 11.47 0.26
CA ASP A 96 0.41 12.41 1.01
C ASP A 96 0.09 12.36 2.51
N LEU A 97 -1.21 12.43 2.88
CA LEU A 97 -1.65 12.29 4.27
C LEU A 97 -1.20 10.97 4.91
N GLY A 98 -1.32 9.86 4.18
CA GLY A 98 -0.94 8.54 4.69
C GLY A 98 0.57 8.35 4.81
N VAL A 99 1.37 8.92 3.90
CA VAL A 99 2.84 8.88 3.98
C VAL A 99 3.35 9.65 5.20
N HIS A 100 2.71 10.76 5.56
CA HIS A 100 2.99 11.50 6.79
C HIS A 100 2.50 10.80 8.08
N GLY A 101 1.85 9.63 7.97
CA GLY A 101 1.30 8.91 9.12
C GLY A 101 0.11 9.61 9.78
N HIS A 102 -0.54 10.53 9.08
CA HIS A 102 -1.64 11.34 9.58
C HIS A 102 -3.02 10.78 9.22
N MET A 103 -3.07 9.71 8.43
CA MET A 103 -4.32 9.07 8.03
C MET A 103 -4.93 8.25 9.17
N PHE A 104 -6.20 8.50 9.47
CA PHE A 104 -6.96 7.74 10.45
C PHE A 104 -7.43 6.40 9.89
N VAL A 105 -7.65 5.44 10.80
CA VAL A 105 -8.18 4.12 10.44
C VAL A 105 -9.57 4.24 9.83
N THR A 106 -10.41 5.15 10.34
CA THR A 106 -11.74 5.46 9.80
C THR A 106 -11.66 5.94 8.36
N THR A 107 -10.74 6.88 8.08
CA THR A 107 -10.51 7.42 6.74
C THR A 107 -10.01 6.36 5.77
N ARG A 108 -9.05 5.51 6.19
CA ARG A 108 -8.59 4.35 5.41
C ARG A 108 -9.74 3.38 5.08
N THR A 109 -10.56 3.07 6.08
CA THR A 109 -11.68 2.14 5.94
C THR A 109 -12.74 2.69 5.00
N GLN A 110 -13.06 3.99 5.14
CA GLN A 110 -13.97 4.69 4.24
C GLN A 110 -13.44 4.72 2.81
N ALA A 111 -12.14 4.96 2.61
CA ALA A 111 -11.53 4.95 1.28
C ALA A 111 -11.63 3.58 0.59
N LEU A 112 -11.38 2.49 1.32
CA LEU A 112 -11.57 1.12 0.80
C LEU A 112 -13.04 0.84 0.47
N LYS A 113 -13.97 1.25 1.33
CA LYS A 113 -15.41 1.13 1.10
C LYS A 113 -15.85 1.88 -0.16
N THR A 114 -15.38 3.13 -0.33
CA THR A 114 -15.65 3.95 -1.50
C THR A 114 -15.15 3.28 -2.79
N CYS A 115 -13.96 2.66 -2.77
CA CYS A 115 -13.46 1.88 -3.90
C CYS A 115 -14.41 0.73 -4.30
N GLU A 116 -14.96 0.00 -3.32
CA GLU A 116 -15.94 -1.06 -3.59
C GLU A 116 -17.27 -0.50 -4.12
N GLU A 117 -17.75 0.61 -3.57
CA GLU A 117 -18.98 1.26 -4.01
C GLU A 117 -18.86 1.77 -5.46
N ILE A 118 -17.73 2.36 -5.83
CA ILE A 118 -17.45 2.82 -7.21
C ILE A 118 -17.54 1.67 -8.22
N LEU A 119 -16.94 0.51 -7.91
CA LEU A 119 -16.95 -0.64 -8.82
C LEU A 119 -18.33 -1.31 -8.93
N LYS A 120 -19.20 -1.14 -7.94
CA LYS A 120 -20.58 -1.66 -7.93
C LYS A 120 -21.58 -0.76 -8.66
N LEU A 121 -21.17 0.44 -9.10
CA LEU A 121 -22.06 1.35 -9.79
C LEU A 121 -22.48 0.78 -11.16
N PRO A 122 -23.77 0.89 -11.53
CA PRO A 122 -24.25 0.43 -12.84
C PRO A 122 -23.82 1.41 -13.94
N LEU A 123 -22.58 1.26 -14.41
CA LEU A 123 -21.95 2.07 -15.46
C LEU A 123 -21.94 1.35 -16.83
N GLU A 124 -22.93 0.49 -17.07
CA GLU A 124 -22.95 -0.48 -18.19
C GLU A 124 -22.99 0.15 -19.60
N GLU A 125 -23.39 1.42 -19.74
CA GLU A 125 -23.48 2.09 -21.05
C GLU A 125 -22.15 2.73 -21.49
N ILE A 126 -21.06 2.56 -20.73
CA ILE A 126 -19.73 3.04 -21.15
C ILE A 126 -19.22 2.17 -22.30
N LYS A 127 -19.36 2.71 -23.52
CA LYS A 127 -18.86 2.05 -24.75
C LYS A 127 -17.34 2.07 -24.84
N MET A 128 -16.71 3.16 -24.41
CA MET A 128 -15.26 3.32 -24.45
C MET A 128 -14.57 2.52 -23.33
N GLN A 129 -14.09 1.31 -23.66
CA GLN A 129 -13.40 0.42 -22.70
C GLN A 129 -12.18 1.06 -22.03
N ILE A 130 -11.51 2.02 -22.71
CA ILE A 130 -10.39 2.75 -22.12
C ILE A 130 -10.78 3.56 -20.88
N ILE A 131 -12.03 4.04 -20.80
CA ILE A 131 -12.54 4.77 -19.64
C ILE A 131 -12.76 3.82 -18.47
N VAL A 132 -13.30 2.62 -18.73
CA VAL A 132 -13.47 1.56 -17.72
C VAL A 132 -12.12 1.14 -17.16
N MET A 133 -11.11 0.97 -18.03
CA MET A 133 -9.73 0.69 -17.62
C MET A 133 -9.14 1.83 -16.78
N TYR A 134 -9.35 3.08 -17.21
CA TYR A 134 -8.82 4.23 -16.49
C TYR A 134 -9.43 4.35 -15.08
N LEU A 135 -10.77 4.24 -14.96
CA LEU A 135 -11.47 4.21 -13.69
C LEU A 135 -10.94 3.08 -12.78
N SER A 136 -10.85 1.87 -13.33
CA SER A 136 -10.34 0.70 -12.60
C SER A 136 -8.89 0.89 -12.16
N SER A 137 -8.06 1.55 -12.97
CA SER A 137 -6.68 1.87 -12.63
C SER A 137 -6.56 2.86 -11.47
N GLN A 138 -7.47 3.85 -11.38
CA GLN A 138 -7.51 4.78 -10.24
C GLN A 138 -7.92 4.06 -8.96
N VAL A 139 -8.96 3.22 -9.03
CA VAL A 139 -9.38 2.39 -7.89
C VAL A 139 -8.27 1.45 -7.44
N ALA A 140 -7.60 0.77 -8.37
CA ALA A 140 -6.49 -0.13 -8.07
C ALA A 140 -5.29 0.61 -7.45
N ARG A 141 -4.98 1.83 -7.92
CA ARG A 141 -3.92 2.69 -7.38
C ARG A 141 -4.19 3.08 -5.93
N LEU A 142 -5.44 3.42 -5.60
CA LEU A 142 -5.83 3.73 -4.21
C LEU A 142 -5.80 2.48 -3.34
N ARG A 143 -6.39 1.36 -3.79
CA ARG A 143 -6.40 0.09 -3.04
C ARG A 143 -4.99 -0.40 -2.73
N ARG A 144 -4.09 -0.39 -3.70
CA ARG A 144 -2.68 -0.80 -3.50
C ARG A 144 -1.96 0.06 -2.46
N PHE A 145 -2.32 1.33 -2.33
CA PHE A 145 -1.75 2.20 -1.31
C PHE A 145 -2.31 1.88 0.08
N LEU A 146 -3.62 1.63 0.19
CA LEU A 146 -4.29 1.39 1.46
C LEU A 146 -4.05 -0.03 2.01
N ASP A 147 -3.94 -1.00 1.11
CA ASP A 147 -3.80 -2.43 1.39
C ASP A 147 -2.95 -3.10 0.29
N GLY A 148 -1.63 -3.00 0.43
CA GLY A 148 -0.66 -3.43 -0.57
C GLY A 148 -0.48 -4.95 -0.68
N ASP A 149 -0.81 -5.70 0.38
CA ASP A 149 -0.65 -7.15 0.42
C ASP A 149 -1.86 -7.88 -0.18
N ARG A 150 -3.04 -7.24 -0.14
CA ARG A 150 -4.27 -7.81 -0.68
C ARG A 150 -4.31 -7.71 -2.20
N THR A 151 -4.52 -8.85 -2.85
CA THR A 151 -4.85 -8.91 -4.28
C THR A 151 -6.35 -8.79 -4.48
N TRP A 152 -6.76 -7.94 -5.42
CA TRP A 152 -8.16 -7.66 -5.74
C TRP A 152 -8.50 -8.18 -7.14
N THR A 153 -9.65 -8.84 -7.29
CA THR A 153 -10.08 -9.47 -8.56
C THR A 153 -11.48 -9.06 -8.99
N ASP A 154 -12.07 -8.06 -8.33
CA ASP A 154 -13.43 -7.54 -8.55
C ASP A 154 -13.50 -6.41 -9.59
N TYR A 155 -12.44 -6.22 -10.38
CA TYR A 155 -12.40 -5.21 -11.44
C TYR A 155 -13.23 -5.65 -12.66
N PRO A 156 -13.92 -4.73 -13.35
CA PRO A 156 -14.70 -5.04 -14.53
C PRO A 156 -13.82 -5.58 -15.67
N GLU A 157 -14.27 -6.67 -16.30
CA GLU A 157 -13.61 -7.25 -17.46
C GLU A 157 -13.82 -6.38 -18.71
N THR A 158 -12.73 -6.02 -19.38
CA THR A 158 -12.79 -5.23 -20.62
C THR A 158 -13.22 -6.07 -21.81
N LYS A 159 -14.25 -5.63 -22.54
CA LYS A 159 -14.71 -6.26 -23.79
C LYS A 159 -14.14 -5.49 -24.98
N PHE A 160 -12.89 -5.74 -25.33
CA PHE A 160 -12.32 -5.19 -26.55
C PHE A 160 -12.90 -5.89 -27.78
N PRO A 161 -13.23 -5.17 -28.87
CA PRO A 161 -13.52 -5.79 -30.15
C PRO A 161 -12.23 -6.46 -30.65
N ILE A 162 -12.15 -7.79 -30.54
CA ILE A 162 -10.98 -8.57 -30.97
C ILE A 162 -10.96 -8.74 -32.49
N ASP A 163 -12.10 -8.55 -33.17
CA ASP A 163 -12.22 -8.74 -34.61
C ASP A 163 -12.39 -7.40 -35.36
N PRO A 164 -11.38 -6.95 -36.11
CA PRO A 164 -11.45 -5.76 -36.98
C PRO A 164 -12.49 -5.87 -38.09
N ARG A 165 -13.05 -7.06 -38.35
CA ARG A 165 -14.01 -7.32 -39.44
C ARG A 165 -15.45 -7.51 -38.98
N ALA A 166 -15.75 -7.34 -37.69
CA ALA A 166 -17.09 -7.51 -37.13
C ALA A 166 -18.00 -6.26 -37.23
N TYR A 167 -17.67 -5.29 -38.08
CA TYR A 167 -18.48 -4.11 -38.37
C TYR A 167 -19.12 -4.18 -39.76
#